data_AF-A0A644WYP6-F1
#
_entry.id   AF-A0A644WYP6-F1
#
_cell.length_a   1.000
_cell.length_b   1.000
_cell.length_c   1.000
_cell.angle_alpha   90.00
_cell.angle_beta   90.00
_cell.angle_gamma   90.00
#
_symmetry.space_group_name_H-M   'P 1'
#
loop_
_entity.id
_entity.type
_entity.pdbx_description
1 polymer ?
#
loop_
_entity_poly.entity_id
_entity_poly.type
_entity_poly.pdbx_seq_one_letter_code
_entity_poly.pdbx_strand_id
1 'polypeptide(L)'
;MNVKEETYKLLAQRLLTYFDSKKFVDWAMILLQNGYESDSLIILAGLDSDTTEVREKYFWQSISELQLDINATDFELIENYAIYIAKSVIDNQLNPLSGLTVMQDIVRESDYSKRFIQFFELDEDIDYLKYDNRTIFNPGLTLENKESFIKKEFELFLEAERLKITDETRELSYCQKCKTIAKPKLKNKFRLQKPHNIQIWVCSKCGSDKLDHFSTQIGKEIILKEIKNATQHHV
;
A
#
# COMPACT_ATOMS: atom_id res chain seq x y z
N MET A 1 17.61 -8.42 -16.06
CA MET A 1 17.41 -8.17 -14.60
C MET A 1 18.00 -6.81 -14.26
N ASN A 2 17.38 -6.03 -13.37
CA ASN A 2 17.94 -4.79 -12.85
C ASN A 2 18.41 -5.02 -11.40
N VAL A 3 19.72 -5.17 -11.16
CA VAL A 3 20.27 -5.45 -9.82
C VAL A 3 19.86 -4.40 -8.79
N LYS A 4 19.80 -3.12 -9.19
CA LYS A 4 19.41 -2.05 -8.29
C LYS A 4 17.96 -2.22 -7.82
N GLU A 5 17.07 -2.60 -8.74
CA GLU A 5 15.67 -2.87 -8.44
C GLU A 5 15.51 -4.08 -7.50
N GLU A 6 16.19 -5.19 -7.76
CA GLU A 6 16.15 -6.38 -6.89
C GLU A 6 16.72 -6.10 -5.49
N THR A 7 17.80 -5.32 -5.43
CA THR A 7 18.39 -4.89 -4.16
C THR A 7 17.43 -3.99 -3.39
N TYR A 8 16.75 -3.05 -4.06
CA TYR A 8 15.77 -2.18 -3.42
C TYR A 8 14.55 -2.95 -2.91
N LYS A 9 14.06 -3.95 -3.64
CA LYS A 9 13.00 -4.85 -3.14
C LYS A 9 13.42 -5.56 -1.86
N LEU A 10 14.65 -6.09 -1.82
CA LEU A 10 15.18 -6.78 -0.65
C LEU A 10 15.33 -5.84 0.55
N LEU A 11 15.88 -4.64 0.33
CA LEU A 11 16.02 -3.63 1.37
C LEU A 11 14.65 -3.17 1.90
N ALA A 12 13.65 -3.00 1.04
CA ALA A 12 12.29 -2.69 1.46
C ALA A 12 11.67 -3.82 2.29
N GLN A 13 11.87 -5.09 1.89
CA GLN A 13 11.45 -6.24 2.69
C GLN A 13 12.11 -6.28 4.07
N ARG A 14 13.36 -5.83 4.17
CA ARG A 14 14.09 -5.74 5.45
C ARG A 14 13.46 -4.77 6.43
N LEU A 15 12.77 -3.75 5.94
CA LEU A 15 12.06 -2.77 6.76
C LEU A 15 10.74 -3.32 7.33
N LEU A 16 10.27 -4.49 6.86
CA LEU A 16 9.02 -5.09 7.32
C LEU A 16 9.22 -5.95 8.57
N THR A 17 8.19 -6.00 9.44
CA THR A 17 8.22 -6.64 10.77
C THR A 17 8.79 -8.06 10.80
N TYR A 18 8.57 -8.86 9.75
CA TYR A 18 8.92 -10.30 9.71
C TYR A 18 9.91 -10.64 8.59
N PHE A 19 10.99 -9.86 8.46
CA PHE A 19 12.00 -10.13 7.45
C PHE A 19 12.78 -11.43 7.71
N ASP A 20 12.74 -12.35 6.74
CA ASP A 20 13.61 -13.53 6.72
C ASP A 20 14.96 -13.21 6.05
N SER A 21 16.02 -13.19 6.84
CA SER A 21 17.40 -12.97 6.36
C SER A 21 17.89 -13.97 5.31
N LYS A 22 17.23 -15.13 5.13
CA LYS A 22 17.54 -16.05 4.03
C LYS A 22 17.32 -15.44 2.65
N LYS A 23 16.49 -14.40 2.56
CA LYS A 23 16.31 -13.61 1.33
C LYS A 23 17.61 -12.96 0.84
N PHE A 24 18.59 -12.74 1.71
CA PHE A 24 19.94 -12.32 1.29
C PHE A 24 20.67 -13.41 0.50
N VAL A 25 20.46 -14.68 0.86
CA VAL A 25 21.01 -15.83 0.13
C VAL A 25 20.32 -15.96 -1.23
N ASP A 26 18.99 -15.87 -1.26
CA ASP A 26 18.22 -15.88 -2.52
C ASP A 26 18.68 -14.78 -3.47
N TRP A 27 18.87 -13.56 -2.96
CA TRP A 27 19.40 -12.44 -3.72
C TRP A 27 20.81 -12.72 -4.26
N ALA A 28 21.70 -13.29 -3.44
CA ALA A 28 23.04 -13.64 -3.88
C ALA A 28 23.02 -14.66 -5.02
N MET A 29 22.18 -15.70 -4.90
CA MET A 29 21.98 -16.72 -5.92
C MET A 29 21.46 -16.11 -7.24
N ILE A 30 20.49 -15.20 -7.16
CA ILE A 30 19.96 -14.48 -8.33
C ILE A 30 21.06 -13.67 -9.01
N LEU A 31 21.87 -12.92 -8.26
CA LEU A 31 22.96 -12.11 -8.82
C LEU A 31 24.03 -12.97 -9.50
N LEU A 32 24.47 -14.06 -8.86
CA LEU A 32 25.43 -15.01 -9.42
C LEU A 32 24.92 -15.62 -10.73
N GLN A 33 23.65 -16.05 -10.76
CA GLN A 33 23.01 -16.58 -11.98
C GLN A 33 22.97 -15.58 -13.14
N ASN A 34 23.02 -14.28 -12.83
CA ASN A 34 23.00 -13.21 -13.82
C ASN A 34 24.41 -12.65 -14.13
N GLY A 35 25.48 -13.32 -13.67
CA GLY A 35 26.87 -12.98 -14.00
C GLY A 35 27.49 -11.89 -13.14
N TYR A 36 26.89 -11.54 -12.01
CA TYR A 36 27.52 -10.69 -11.00
C TYR A 36 28.33 -11.55 -10.05
N GLU A 37 29.60 -11.18 -9.81
CA GLU A 37 30.50 -11.96 -8.97
C GLU A 37 31.30 -11.04 -8.03
N SER A 38 31.45 -11.48 -6.79
CA SER A 38 32.39 -10.95 -5.80
C SER A 38 32.62 -12.02 -4.73
N ASP A 39 33.74 -11.95 -4.01
CA ASP A 39 34.08 -12.96 -3.00
C ASP A 39 33.00 -13.03 -1.91
N SER A 40 32.51 -11.87 -1.46
CA SER A 40 31.46 -11.80 -0.44
C SER A 40 30.11 -12.32 -0.94
N LEU A 41 29.80 -12.16 -2.23
CA LEU A 41 28.56 -12.65 -2.84
C LEU A 41 28.54 -14.18 -2.94
N ILE A 42 29.68 -14.77 -3.33
CA ILE A 42 29.85 -16.24 -3.38
C ILE A 42 29.72 -16.83 -1.98
N ILE A 43 30.34 -16.19 -0.97
CA ILE A 43 30.20 -16.62 0.42
C ILE A 43 28.73 -16.52 0.84
N LEU A 44 28.07 -15.39 0.60
CA LEU A 44 26.66 -15.17 0.97
C LEU A 44 25.73 -16.24 0.43
N ALA A 45 25.92 -16.66 -0.82
CA ALA A 45 25.14 -17.71 -1.46
C ALA A 45 25.22 -19.08 -0.75
N GLY A 46 26.25 -19.30 0.08
CA GLY A 46 26.44 -20.53 0.86
C GLY A 46 25.90 -20.50 2.31
N LEU A 47 25.32 -19.38 2.77
CA LEU A 47 24.99 -19.15 4.19
C LEU A 47 23.57 -19.59 4.60
N ASP A 48 23.01 -20.61 3.94
CA ASP A 48 21.64 -21.08 4.20
C ASP A 48 21.37 -21.49 5.66
N SER A 49 22.40 -21.97 6.36
CA SER A 49 22.30 -22.47 7.73
C SER A 49 22.87 -21.51 8.80
N ASP A 50 23.40 -20.36 8.37
CA ASP A 50 24.07 -19.40 9.27
C ASP A 50 23.10 -18.43 9.97
N THR A 51 23.65 -17.59 10.85
CA THR A 51 22.87 -16.58 11.57
C THR A 51 22.55 -15.38 10.66
N THR A 52 21.51 -14.62 11.04
CA THR A 52 21.15 -13.36 10.37
C THR A 52 22.32 -12.37 10.34
N GLU A 53 23.07 -12.25 11.44
CA GLU A 53 24.21 -11.34 11.56
C GLU A 53 25.30 -11.65 10.53
N VAL A 54 25.58 -12.95 10.31
CA VAL A 54 26.58 -13.39 9.34
C VAL A 54 26.09 -13.11 7.91
N ARG A 55 24.82 -13.41 7.59
CA ARG A 55 24.24 -13.09 6.27
C ARG A 55 24.26 -11.60 5.98
N GLU A 56 23.85 -10.77 6.94
CA GLU A 56 23.78 -9.32 6.74
C GLU A 56 25.18 -8.69 6.57
N LYS A 57 26.19 -9.19 7.29
CA LYS A 57 27.58 -8.78 7.08
C LYS A 57 28.01 -8.99 5.63
N TYR A 58 27.83 -10.20 5.09
CA TYR A 58 28.24 -10.51 3.72
C TYR A 58 27.36 -9.84 2.67
N PHE A 59 26.09 -9.57 2.96
CA PHE A 59 25.24 -8.74 2.12
C PHE A 59 25.83 -7.34 1.93
N TRP A 60 26.16 -6.63 3.01
CA TRP A 60 26.74 -5.29 2.91
C TRP A 60 28.13 -5.27 2.27
N GLN A 61 28.95 -6.29 2.52
CA GLN A 61 30.23 -6.43 1.81
C GLN A 61 30.01 -6.62 0.30
N SER A 62 29.04 -7.45 -0.09
CA SER A 62 28.67 -7.64 -1.51
C SER A 62 28.21 -6.34 -2.17
N ILE A 63 27.38 -5.54 -1.49
CA ILE A 63 26.97 -4.20 -1.99
C ILE A 63 28.20 -3.32 -2.27
N SER A 64 29.16 -3.30 -1.34
CA SER A 64 30.38 -2.50 -1.47
C SER A 64 31.29 -3.00 -2.60
N GLU A 65 31.52 -4.32 -2.69
CA GLU A 65 32.41 -4.93 -3.69
C GLU A 65 31.84 -4.79 -5.10
N LEU A 66 30.52 -4.94 -5.26
CA LEU A 66 29.82 -4.72 -6.52
C LEU A 66 29.61 -3.24 -6.87
N GLN A 67 30.03 -2.32 -5.99
CA GLN A 67 29.88 -0.87 -6.15
C GLN A 67 28.44 -0.45 -6.45
N LEU A 68 27.47 -1.09 -5.78
CA LEU A 68 26.07 -0.77 -5.95
C LEU A 68 25.73 0.53 -5.23
N ASP A 69 25.37 1.55 -6.00
CA ASP A 69 24.90 2.84 -5.47
C ASP A 69 23.47 2.72 -4.93
N ILE A 70 23.38 2.49 -3.62
CA ILE A 70 22.13 2.39 -2.84
C ILE A 70 21.91 3.72 -2.11
N ASN A 71 21.01 4.54 -2.65
CA ASN A 71 20.77 5.91 -2.18
C ASN A 71 19.29 6.22 -1.93
N ALA A 72 18.43 5.20 -1.93
CA ALA A 72 17.03 5.37 -1.57
C ALA A 72 16.86 5.46 -0.05
N THR A 73 16.01 6.38 0.38
CA THR A 73 15.54 6.46 1.77
C THR A 73 14.61 5.29 2.10
N ASP A 74 14.46 4.96 3.38
CA ASP A 74 13.51 3.92 3.84
C ASP A 74 12.09 4.18 3.33
N PHE A 75 11.68 5.45 3.30
CA PHE A 75 10.40 5.88 2.75
C PHE A 75 10.28 5.56 1.25
N GLU A 76 11.27 5.93 0.44
CA GLU A 76 11.28 5.61 -0.99
C GLU A 76 11.32 4.10 -1.25
N LEU A 77 12.02 3.33 -0.41
CA LEU A 77 12.05 1.87 -0.49
C LEU A 77 10.66 1.27 -0.27
N ILE A 78 9.97 1.69 0.79
CA ILE A 78 8.60 1.24 1.08
C ILE A 78 7.62 1.64 -0.05
N GLU A 79 7.71 2.87 -0.55
CA GLU A 79 6.84 3.34 -1.63
C GLU A 79 7.03 2.57 -2.94
N ASN A 80 8.28 2.37 -3.34
CA ASN A 80 8.61 1.60 -4.53
C ASN A 80 8.17 0.13 -4.37
N TYR A 81 8.31 -0.42 -3.17
CA TYR A 81 7.89 -1.79 -2.88
C TYR A 81 6.37 -1.94 -2.90
N ALA A 82 5.60 -0.99 -2.35
CA ALA A 82 4.15 -0.97 -2.46
C ALA A 82 3.68 -0.96 -3.92
N ILE A 83 4.31 -0.16 -4.78
CA ILE A 83 4.03 -0.13 -6.22
C ILE A 83 4.36 -1.47 -6.88
N TYR A 84 5.49 -2.09 -6.52
CA TYR A 84 5.85 -3.42 -7.01
C TYR A 84 4.81 -4.47 -6.63
N ILE A 85 4.43 -4.54 -5.35
CA ILE A 85 3.40 -5.47 -4.86
C ILE A 85 2.09 -5.29 -5.61
N ALA A 86 1.65 -4.04 -5.77
CA ALA A 86 0.43 -3.73 -6.49
C ALA A 86 0.48 -4.21 -7.95
N LYS A 87 1.58 -3.94 -8.67
CA LYS A 87 1.79 -4.44 -10.04
C LYS A 87 1.77 -5.96 -10.09
N SER A 88 2.48 -6.64 -9.20
CA SER A 88 2.50 -8.09 -9.12
C SER A 88 1.10 -8.70 -8.90
N VAL A 89 0.23 -8.04 -8.13
CA VAL A 89 -1.18 -8.46 -8.00
C VAL A 89 -1.97 -8.26 -9.29
N ILE A 90 -1.83 -7.10 -9.94
CA ILE A 90 -2.55 -6.81 -11.19
C ILE A 90 -2.13 -7.77 -12.30
N ASP A 91 -0.83 -8.04 -12.41
CA ASP A 91 -0.23 -8.95 -13.39
C ASP A 91 -0.43 -10.44 -13.05
N ASN A 92 -1.16 -10.74 -11.97
CA ASN A 92 -1.44 -12.10 -11.44
C ASN A 92 -0.17 -12.90 -11.06
N GLN A 93 0.93 -12.22 -10.78
CA GLN A 93 2.16 -12.82 -10.23
C GLN A 93 2.05 -13.05 -8.71
N LEU A 94 1.16 -12.31 -8.05
CA LEU A 94 0.87 -12.43 -6.63
C LEU A 94 -0.66 -12.50 -6.43
N ASN A 95 -1.12 -13.44 -5.60
CA ASN A 95 -2.52 -13.54 -5.22
C ASN A 95 -2.98 -12.24 -4.51
N PRO A 96 -4.16 -11.66 -4.85
CA PRO A 96 -4.71 -10.49 -4.17
C PRO A 96 -4.67 -10.55 -2.64
N LEU A 97 -5.05 -11.69 -2.03
CA LEU A 97 -5.03 -11.83 -0.56
C LEU A 97 -3.60 -11.79 0.00
N SER A 98 -2.65 -12.46 -0.66
CA SER A 98 -1.24 -12.42 -0.27
C SER A 98 -0.65 -11.02 -0.44
N GLY A 99 -1.03 -10.32 -1.51
CA GLY A 99 -0.67 -8.91 -1.71
C GLY A 99 -1.23 -8.02 -0.61
N LEU A 100 -2.50 -8.22 -0.22
CA LEU A 100 -3.12 -7.49 0.88
C LEU A 100 -2.36 -7.70 2.19
N THR A 101 -1.94 -8.93 2.50
CA THR A 101 -1.12 -9.23 3.68
C THR A 101 0.19 -8.43 3.67
N VAL A 102 0.91 -8.37 2.54
CA VAL A 102 2.13 -7.55 2.45
C VAL A 102 1.82 -6.05 2.58
N MET A 103 0.71 -5.59 2.03
CA MET A 103 0.28 -4.20 2.20
C MET A 103 -0.09 -3.87 3.65
N GLN A 104 -0.59 -4.82 4.46
CA GLN A 104 -0.78 -4.60 5.90
C GLN A 104 0.54 -4.29 6.60
N ASP A 105 1.60 -5.03 6.27
CA ASP A 105 2.93 -4.77 6.83
C ASP A 105 3.40 -3.36 6.45
N ILE A 106 3.24 -2.98 5.18
CA ILE A 106 3.58 -1.63 4.71
C ILE A 106 2.75 -0.56 5.44
N VAL A 107 1.46 -0.76 5.69
CA VAL A 107 0.64 0.19 6.46
C VAL A 107 1.22 0.39 7.87
N ARG A 108 1.59 -0.70 8.56
CA ARG A 108 2.14 -0.62 9.92
C ARG A 108 3.49 0.09 9.95
N GLU A 109 4.40 -0.29 9.06
CA GLU A 109 5.76 0.28 9.03
C GLU A 109 5.80 1.72 8.49
N SER A 110 4.76 2.15 7.78
CA SER A 110 4.61 3.53 7.32
C SER A 110 3.87 4.44 8.31
N ASP A 111 3.70 3.98 9.56
CA ASP A 111 2.94 4.68 10.61
C ASP A 111 1.53 5.07 10.14
N TYR A 112 0.84 4.10 9.52
CA TYR A 112 -0.53 4.25 9.03
C TYR A 112 -0.71 5.41 8.04
N SER A 113 0.28 5.60 7.16
CA SER A 113 0.25 6.62 6.11
C SER A 113 -1.07 6.59 5.31
N LYS A 114 -1.65 7.78 5.07
CA LYS A 114 -2.87 7.95 4.27
C LYS A 114 -2.76 7.38 2.86
N ARG A 115 -1.52 7.24 2.37
CA ARG A 115 -1.20 6.62 1.09
C ARG A 115 -1.61 5.15 1.02
N PHE A 116 -1.51 4.43 2.14
CA PHE A 116 -1.71 2.97 2.21
C PHE A 116 -2.89 2.55 3.10
N ILE A 117 -3.42 3.43 3.94
CA ILE A 117 -4.42 3.11 4.97
C ILE A 117 -5.66 2.34 4.46
N GLN A 118 -6.04 2.48 3.19
CA GLN A 118 -7.18 1.75 2.64
C GLN A 118 -6.98 0.23 2.61
N PHE A 119 -5.73 -0.24 2.50
CA PHE A 119 -5.46 -1.68 2.60
C PHE A 119 -5.78 -2.19 4.01
N PHE A 120 -5.46 -1.43 5.07
CA PHE A 120 -5.85 -1.77 6.44
C PHE A 120 -7.38 -1.78 6.62
N GLU A 121 -8.07 -0.75 6.15
CA GLU A 121 -9.54 -0.70 6.21
C GLU A 121 -10.21 -1.88 5.48
N LEU A 122 -9.61 -2.34 4.38
CA LEU A 122 -10.11 -3.48 3.63
C LEU A 122 -9.92 -4.81 4.37
N ASP A 123 -8.78 -5.00 5.02
CA ASP A 123 -8.51 -6.21 5.83
C ASP A 123 -9.43 -6.29 7.04
N GLU A 124 -9.62 -5.16 7.74
CA GLU A 124 -10.61 -5.05 8.83
C GLU A 124 -12.01 -5.46 8.34
N ASP A 125 -12.48 -4.92 7.22
CA ASP A 125 -13.79 -5.28 6.68
C ASP A 125 -13.91 -6.77 6.34
N ILE A 126 -12.85 -7.40 5.82
CA ILE A 126 -12.82 -8.84 5.56
C ILE A 126 -12.97 -9.64 6.86
N ASP A 127 -12.32 -9.20 7.93
CA ASP A 127 -12.45 -9.84 9.24
C ASP A 127 -13.83 -9.63 9.84
N TYR A 128 -14.39 -8.41 9.80
CA TYR A 128 -15.77 -8.16 10.23
C TYR A 128 -16.80 -8.96 9.44
N LEU A 129 -16.59 -9.18 8.14
CA LEU A 129 -17.46 -10.04 7.34
C LEU A 129 -17.45 -11.50 7.83
N LYS A 130 -16.30 -12.03 8.25
CA LYS A 130 -16.20 -13.40 8.78
C LYS A 130 -16.96 -13.57 10.10
N TYR A 131 -16.95 -12.55 10.96
CA TYR A 131 -17.49 -12.66 12.33
C TYR A 131 -18.92 -12.10 12.50
N ASP A 132 -19.29 -11.05 11.77
CA ASP A 132 -20.54 -10.30 11.97
C ASP A 132 -21.27 -9.99 10.64
N ASN A 133 -20.81 -10.56 9.51
CA ASN A 133 -21.43 -10.42 8.19
C ASN A 133 -21.75 -8.95 7.82
N ARG A 134 -20.85 -8.03 8.19
CA ARG A 134 -20.98 -6.59 7.93
C ARG A 134 -19.64 -5.99 7.53
N THR A 135 -19.69 -4.81 6.90
CA THR A 135 -18.52 -3.97 6.64
C THR A 135 -18.66 -2.62 7.35
N ILE A 136 -17.52 -2.00 7.66
CA ILE A 136 -17.38 -0.69 8.29
C ILE A 136 -17.09 0.37 7.22
N PHE A 137 -16.12 0.11 6.32
CA PHE A 137 -15.59 1.12 5.41
C PHE A 137 -16.04 0.94 3.96
N ASN A 138 -16.09 -0.31 3.49
CA ASN A 138 -16.31 -0.67 2.10
C ASN A 138 -17.71 -1.28 1.91
N PRO A 139 -18.75 -0.45 1.69
CA PRO A 139 -20.08 -0.96 1.37
C PRO A 139 -20.04 -1.68 0.01
N GLY A 140 -20.43 -2.96 0.00
CA GLY A 140 -20.45 -3.80 -1.21
C GLY A 140 -19.39 -4.90 -1.25
N LEU A 141 -18.42 -4.88 -0.34
CA LEU A 141 -17.54 -6.03 -0.12
C LEU A 141 -18.33 -7.18 0.51
N THR A 142 -18.14 -8.40 -0.01
CA THR A 142 -18.70 -9.66 0.50
C THR A 142 -17.63 -10.74 0.46
N LEU A 143 -17.87 -11.89 1.12
CA LEU A 143 -16.91 -12.99 1.10
C LEU A 143 -16.75 -13.61 -0.30
N GLU A 144 -17.80 -13.55 -1.13
CA GLU A 144 -17.82 -14.07 -2.50
C GLU A 144 -17.04 -13.18 -3.47
N ASN A 145 -17.06 -11.86 -3.28
CA ASN A 145 -16.39 -10.91 -4.17
C ASN A 145 -15.04 -10.39 -3.65
N LYS A 146 -14.59 -10.82 -2.46
CA LYS A 146 -13.42 -10.25 -1.78
C LYS A 146 -12.17 -10.18 -2.66
N GLU A 147 -11.86 -11.21 -3.45
CA GLU A 147 -10.63 -11.22 -4.26
C GLU A 147 -10.67 -10.18 -5.37
N SER A 148 -11.80 -10.04 -6.06
CA SER A 148 -11.96 -9.01 -7.08
C SER A 148 -12.03 -7.61 -6.48
N PHE A 149 -12.62 -7.48 -5.28
CA PHE A 149 -12.64 -6.23 -4.54
C PHE A 149 -11.24 -5.78 -4.11
N ILE A 150 -10.41 -6.71 -3.59
CA ILE A 150 -9.00 -6.44 -3.27
C ILE A 150 -8.21 -6.07 -4.52
N LYS A 151 -8.37 -6.84 -5.61
CA LYS A 151 -7.70 -6.54 -6.86
C LYS A 151 -8.06 -5.14 -7.36
N LYS A 152 -9.33 -4.73 -7.21
CA LYS A 152 -9.78 -3.38 -7.55
C LYS A 152 -9.08 -2.30 -6.73
N GLU A 153 -8.84 -2.55 -5.45
CA GLU A 153 -8.11 -1.60 -4.59
C GLU A 153 -6.67 -1.39 -5.09
N PHE A 154 -6.00 -2.45 -5.53
CA PHE A 154 -4.68 -2.36 -6.14
C PHE A 154 -4.67 -1.54 -7.44
N GLU A 155 -5.70 -1.67 -8.29
CA GLU A 155 -5.84 -0.85 -9.49
C GLU A 155 -5.97 0.63 -9.15
N LEU A 156 -6.84 0.95 -8.18
CA LEU A 156 -7.09 2.33 -7.75
C LEU A 156 -5.87 2.95 -7.07
N PHE A 157 -5.14 2.15 -6.29
CA PHE A 157 -3.86 2.56 -5.72
C PHE A 157 -2.89 2.94 -6.84
N LEU A 158 -2.63 2.06 -7.80
CA LEU A 158 -1.73 2.35 -8.93
C LEU A 158 -2.17 3.56 -9.76
N GLU A 159 -3.49 3.76 -9.95
CA GLU A 159 -3.99 4.95 -10.64
C GLU A 159 -3.73 6.23 -9.82
N ALA A 160 -3.91 6.20 -8.50
CA ALA A 160 -3.56 7.31 -7.62
C ALA A 160 -2.05 7.62 -7.67
N GLU A 161 -1.21 6.59 -7.69
CA GLU A 161 0.25 6.76 -7.82
C GLU A 161 0.65 7.38 -9.15
N ARG A 162 0.05 6.91 -10.25
CA ARG A 162 0.26 7.47 -11.59
C ARG A 162 -0.14 8.94 -11.68
N LEU A 163 -1.21 9.33 -11.00
CA LEU A 163 -1.71 10.70 -10.94
C LEU A 163 -0.99 11.57 -9.89
N LYS A 164 -0.03 11.01 -9.14
CA LYS A 164 0.73 11.70 -8.08
C LYS A 164 -0.19 12.36 -7.04
N ILE A 165 -1.21 11.61 -6.61
CA ILE A 165 -2.21 12.10 -5.65
C ILE A 165 -1.58 12.41 -4.30
N THR A 166 -1.79 13.64 -3.82
CA THR A 166 -1.27 14.14 -2.54
C THR A 166 -2.14 13.76 -1.35
N ASP A 167 -1.61 13.91 -0.14
CA ASP A 167 -2.35 13.68 1.10
C ASP A 167 -3.58 14.59 1.24
N GLU A 168 -3.52 15.84 0.78
CA GLU A 168 -4.68 16.74 0.79
C GLU A 168 -5.81 16.20 -0.08
N THR A 169 -5.45 15.58 -1.20
CA THR A 169 -6.43 14.96 -2.11
C THR A 169 -7.03 13.70 -1.50
N ARG A 170 -6.23 12.93 -0.75
CA ARG A 170 -6.68 11.73 -0.01
C ARG A 170 -7.65 12.05 1.15
N GLU A 171 -7.74 13.31 1.56
CA GLU A 171 -8.71 13.78 2.55
C GLU A 171 -10.05 14.25 1.93
N LEU A 172 -10.15 14.26 0.60
CA LEU A 172 -11.36 14.70 -0.07
C LEU A 172 -12.47 13.65 0.03
N SER A 173 -13.70 14.15 -0.09
CA SER A 173 -14.90 13.33 -0.18
C SER A 173 -15.81 13.88 -1.26
N TYR A 174 -16.50 12.98 -1.96
CA TYR A 174 -17.57 13.33 -2.87
C TYR A 174 -18.90 13.38 -2.11
N CYS A 175 -19.63 14.48 -2.24
CA CYS A 175 -20.97 14.59 -1.66
C CYS A 175 -22.04 14.06 -2.63
N GLN A 176 -22.76 13.02 -2.22
CA GLN A 176 -23.83 12.43 -3.03
C GLN A 176 -24.98 13.41 -3.32
N LYS A 177 -25.23 14.39 -2.43
CA LYS A 177 -26.32 15.38 -2.54
C LYS A 177 -25.99 16.54 -3.48
N CYS A 178 -24.91 17.28 -3.22
CA CYS A 178 -24.56 18.48 -3.99
C CYS A 178 -23.43 18.26 -5.00
N LYS A 179 -22.95 17.02 -5.15
CA LYS A 179 -21.98 16.59 -6.16
C LYS A 179 -20.61 17.30 -6.06
N THR A 180 -20.37 17.98 -4.94
CA THR A 180 -19.13 18.70 -4.68
C THR A 180 -18.08 17.75 -4.12
N ILE A 181 -16.87 17.80 -4.65
CA ILE A 181 -15.68 17.17 -4.07
C ILE A 181 -14.99 18.21 -3.20
N ALA A 182 -14.90 17.94 -1.90
CA ALA A 182 -14.22 18.80 -0.94
C ALA A 182 -13.83 18.03 0.31
N LYS A 183 -12.87 18.58 1.07
CA LYS A 183 -12.57 18.09 2.41
C LYS A 183 -13.84 18.22 3.26
N PRO A 184 -14.33 17.12 3.88
CA PRO A 184 -15.50 17.19 4.73
C PRO A 184 -15.18 17.92 6.03
N LYS A 185 -16.23 18.33 6.75
CA LYS A 185 -16.09 18.95 8.08
C LYS A 185 -16.79 18.12 9.14
N LEU A 186 -16.25 18.12 10.35
CA LEU A 186 -16.91 17.50 11.50
C LEU A 186 -18.10 18.34 11.95
N LYS A 187 -19.20 17.66 12.27
CA LYS A 187 -20.40 18.28 12.86
C LYS A 187 -20.92 17.40 14.00
N ASN A 188 -21.27 18.03 15.12
CA ASN A 188 -21.95 17.36 16.22
C ASN A 188 -23.40 17.03 15.80
N LYS A 189 -23.80 15.78 15.97
CA LYS A 189 -25.18 15.32 15.76
C LYS A 189 -25.76 14.88 17.10
N PHE A 190 -26.76 15.62 17.56
CA PHE A 190 -27.48 15.32 18.79
C PHE A 190 -28.46 14.16 18.56
N ARG A 191 -28.41 13.12 19.40
CA ARG A 191 -29.40 12.05 19.40
C ARG A 191 -30.29 12.20 20.64
N LEU A 192 -31.59 12.43 20.42
CA LEU A 192 -32.59 12.54 21.50
C LEU A 192 -32.63 11.33 22.45
N GLN A 193 -32.18 10.15 21.99
CA GLN A 193 -32.26 8.89 22.74
C GLN A 193 -30.97 8.47 23.46
N LYS A 194 -29.83 9.16 23.25
CA LYS A 194 -28.57 8.86 23.95
C LYS A 194 -27.84 10.17 24.27
N PRO A 195 -27.39 10.42 25.51
CA PRO A 195 -26.82 11.71 25.94
C PRO A 195 -25.40 11.98 25.40
N HIS A 196 -24.98 11.34 24.31
CA HIS A 196 -23.66 11.49 23.74
C HIS A 196 -23.74 12.17 22.37
N ASN A 197 -23.08 13.33 22.26
CA ASN A 197 -22.83 13.98 21.00
C ASN A 197 -21.91 13.07 20.17
N ILE A 198 -22.40 12.61 19.02
CA ILE A 198 -21.54 11.94 18.04
C ILE A 198 -21.06 12.97 17.03
N GLN A 199 -19.77 12.93 16.72
CA GLN A 199 -19.21 13.68 15.61
C GLN A 199 -19.41 12.89 14.33
N ILE A 200 -19.90 13.55 13.29
CA ILE A 200 -20.05 12.97 11.96
C ILE A 200 -19.40 13.87 10.92
N TRP A 201 -18.87 13.26 9.87
CA TRP A 201 -18.41 13.99 8.70
C TRP A 201 -19.60 14.45 7.88
N VAL A 202 -19.57 15.72 7.47
CA VAL A 202 -20.58 16.31 6.59
C VAL A 202 -19.92 17.10 5.46
N CYS A 203 -20.62 17.20 4.34
CA CYS A 203 -20.22 18.03 3.22
C CYS A 203 -20.01 19.48 3.70
N SER A 204 -18.84 20.04 3.38
CA SER A 204 -18.48 21.42 3.74
C SER A 204 -19.45 22.46 3.15
N LYS A 205 -20.00 22.18 1.96
CA LYS A 205 -20.95 23.04 1.21
C LYS A 205 -22.41 22.90 1.63
N CYS A 206 -22.99 21.69 1.56
CA CYS A 206 -24.44 21.50 1.78
C CYS A 206 -24.81 20.86 3.12
N GLY A 207 -23.82 20.44 3.93
CA GLY A 207 -24.03 19.85 5.25
C GLY A 207 -24.64 18.44 5.27
N SER A 208 -24.73 17.75 4.12
CA SER A 208 -25.18 16.36 4.04
C SER A 208 -24.14 15.40 4.62
N ASP A 209 -24.59 14.35 5.30
CA ASP A 209 -23.77 13.24 5.82
C ASP A 209 -23.65 12.07 4.82
N LYS A 210 -24.12 12.25 3.58
CA LYS A 210 -23.97 11.28 2.49
C LYS A 210 -22.72 11.62 1.69
N LEU A 211 -21.60 11.02 2.13
CA LEU A 211 -20.26 11.24 1.59
C LEU A 211 -19.65 9.92 1.14
N ASP A 212 -18.99 9.95 -0.01
CA ASP A 212 -18.10 8.90 -0.47
C ASP A 212 -16.66 9.42 -0.31
N HIS A 213 -15.96 8.94 0.71
CA HIS A 213 -14.60 9.39 1.04
C HIS A 213 -13.58 8.81 0.07
N PHE A 214 -12.47 9.51 -0.17
CA PHE A 214 -11.35 8.96 -0.95
C PHE A 214 -10.83 7.62 -0.40
N SER A 215 -11.01 7.37 0.91
CA SER A 215 -10.63 6.09 1.51
C SER A 215 -11.57 4.92 1.13
N THR A 216 -12.76 5.20 0.60
CA THR A 216 -13.66 4.18 0.05
C THR A 216 -13.41 4.00 -1.45
N GLN A 217 -13.57 2.79 -1.99
CA GLN A 217 -13.42 2.56 -3.43
C GLN A 217 -14.30 3.46 -4.29
N ILE A 218 -15.58 3.62 -3.90
CA ILE A 218 -16.55 4.47 -4.62
C ILE A 218 -16.07 5.93 -4.65
N GLY A 219 -15.69 6.48 -3.49
CA GLY A 219 -15.23 7.86 -3.42
C GLY A 219 -13.91 8.06 -4.15
N LYS A 220 -12.98 7.11 -4.03
CA LYS A 220 -11.70 7.09 -4.76
C LYS A 220 -11.91 7.11 -6.27
N GLU A 221 -12.75 6.23 -6.80
CA GLU A 221 -13.08 6.18 -8.24
C GLU A 221 -13.61 7.51 -8.77
N ILE A 222 -14.57 8.10 -8.06
CA ILE A 222 -15.19 9.37 -8.47
C ILE A 222 -14.15 10.49 -8.47
N ILE A 223 -13.33 10.59 -7.42
CA ILE A 223 -12.34 11.65 -7.26
C ILE A 223 -11.21 11.51 -8.29
N LEU A 224 -10.67 10.30 -8.47
CA LEU A 224 -9.63 10.04 -9.47
C LEU A 224 -10.12 10.33 -10.90
N LYS A 225 -11.37 9.97 -11.22
CA LYS A 225 -11.99 10.28 -12.51
C LYS A 225 -12.08 11.78 -12.77
N GLU A 226 -12.49 12.57 -11.77
CA GLU A 226 -12.58 14.03 -11.90
C GLU A 226 -11.21 14.66 -12.13
N ILE A 227 -10.20 14.23 -11.37
CA ILE A 227 -8.81 14.72 -11.52
C ILE A 227 -8.27 14.39 -12.91
N LYS A 228 -8.52 13.17 -13.40
CA LYS A 228 -8.11 12.74 -14.73
C LYS A 228 -8.72 13.62 -15.83
N ASN A 229 -10.03 13.89 -15.74
CA ASN A 229 -10.70 14.77 -16.69
C ASN A 229 -10.11 16.19 -16.66
N ALA A 230 -9.86 16.75 -15.47
CA ALA A 230 -9.24 18.07 -15.32
C ALA A 230 -7.84 18.13 -15.96
N THR A 231 -7.00 17.10 -15.75
CA THR A 231 -5.66 17.04 -16.36
C THR A 231 -5.67 16.91 -17.88
N GLN A 232 -6.70 16.28 -18.47
CA GLN A 232 -6.82 16.14 -19.93
C GLN A 232 -7.30 17.41 -20.64
N HIS A 233 -7.96 18.33 -19.92
CA HIS A 233 -8.39 19.62 -20.47
C HIS A 233 -7.34 20.73 -20.39
N HIS A 234 -6.14 20.42 -19.87
CA HIS A 234 -5.00 21.33 -19.77
C HIS A 234 -3.81 20.93 -20.68
N VAL A 235 -4.05 20.03 -21.64
CA VAL A 235 -3.14 19.66 -22.74
C VAL A 235 -3.77 20.07 -24.06
#